data_AF-A0A7C4LPC2-F1
#
_entry.id   AF-A0A7C4LPC2-F1
#
_cell.length_a   1.000
_cell.length_b   1.000
_cell.length_c   1.000
_cell.angle_alpha   90.00
_cell.angle_beta   90.00
_cell.angle_gamma   90.00
#
_symmetry.space_group_name_H-M   'P 1'
#
loop_
_entity.id
_entity.type
_entity.pdbx_description
1 polymer ?
#
loop_
_entity_poly.entity_id
_entity_poly.type
_entity_poly.pdbx_seq_one_letter_code
_entity_poly.pdbx_strand_id
1 'polypeptide(L)'
;MRRPWWLLALLCCAPGCQRAAVYPHRTVVVICPWAAGGGTDRMARFLADQLQRELRQPVVVQNQTGGSGATGHAAGARARPDGYTLLLGTFELSTMRAMGISSLTYRDYRPLAQVNADPAALIVRQNAPWLTLREFLDDVRRRPGELRMSGTAAGGAWDLARAGLLLTAGLPVDAVNWVPSQGAAPSLVELLGGHIDAVCCSLPEAQAQLEAGQLRALCVMSAERLAQFPEIPTARENGFEWVATGWRGLFLPLRTSDEVTGVLTAALERIVQSAAYREFLITNSFGEAFRTGEAFVRFLDEQESRWGEVIRAAGFAAAPGQPRVVASHDPGPWFFPRLLATGLLLGSVAALVAAMVRRRRQGETLATWLGAWSRGTAGRDRGLREVAWLLVALPVYLAAIPWLGFLPASFVFAAGMMRRMGLRWTSAAGVAAGLLLAVYLLFVVQFRVVLPTSPWWRL
;
A
#
# COMPACT_ATOMS: atom_id res chain seq x y z
N MET A 1 27.71 -17.78 75.37
CA MET A 1 26.96 -18.66 74.43
C MET A 1 27.00 -18.04 73.05
N ARG A 2 27.79 -18.60 72.13
CA ARG A 2 27.97 -18.07 70.75
C ARG A 2 26.79 -18.51 69.88
N ARG A 3 25.93 -17.57 69.49
CA ARG A 3 24.82 -17.83 68.55
C ARG A 3 25.34 -17.71 67.10
N PRO A 4 25.14 -18.72 66.24
CA PRO A 4 25.65 -18.69 64.87
C PRO A 4 24.70 -17.90 63.96
N TRP A 5 25.10 -16.71 63.55
CA TRP A 5 24.35 -15.85 62.62
C TRP A 5 24.43 -16.32 61.15
N TRP A 6 25.16 -17.41 60.88
CA TRP A 6 25.39 -17.92 59.53
C TRP A 6 24.27 -18.83 58.98
N LEU A 7 23.33 -19.29 59.83
CA LEU A 7 22.20 -20.12 59.37
C LEU A 7 21.07 -19.32 58.67
N LEU A 8 21.06 -17.98 58.79
CA LEU A 8 20.06 -17.12 58.14
C LEU A 8 20.46 -16.66 56.73
N ALA A 9 21.72 -16.89 56.31
CA ALA A 9 22.19 -16.51 54.98
C ALA A 9 21.92 -17.57 53.89
N LEU A 10 21.46 -18.78 54.27
CA LEU A 10 21.24 -19.89 53.34
C LEU A 10 19.79 -20.02 52.82
N LEU A 11 18.86 -19.16 53.24
CA LEU A 11 17.44 -19.25 52.85
C LEU A 11 16.99 -18.28 51.73
N CYS A 12 17.90 -17.51 51.11
CA CYS A 12 17.56 -16.54 50.07
C CYS A 12 17.99 -16.93 48.64
N CYS A 13 18.32 -18.19 48.39
CA CYS A 13 18.55 -18.72 47.05
C CYS A 13 17.47 -19.74 46.67
N ALA A 14 16.20 -19.36 46.78
CA ALA A 14 15.16 -20.03 46.01
C ALA A 14 15.25 -19.46 44.58
N PRO A 15 15.67 -20.23 43.56
CA PRO A 15 15.48 -19.79 42.19
C PRO A 15 13.98 -19.65 41.99
N GLY A 16 13.52 -18.40 41.91
CA GLY A 16 12.13 -18.10 41.59
C GLY A 16 11.82 -18.83 40.29
N CYS A 17 10.97 -19.85 40.39
CA CYS A 17 10.42 -20.55 39.26
C CYS A 17 9.61 -19.50 38.49
N GLN A 18 10.25 -18.78 37.57
CA GLN A 18 9.56 -17.95 36.59
C GLN A 18 8.79 -18.94 35.73
N ARG A 19 7.55 -19.22 36.15
CA ARG A 19 6.57 -19.88 35.32
C ARG A 19 6.48 -19.01 34.07
N ALA A 20 7.00 -19.50 32.95
CA ALA A 20 6.96 -18.79 31.68
C ALA A 20 5.52 -18.28 31.50
N ALA A 21 5.36 -16.96 31.39
CA ALA A 21 4.04 -16.36 31.29
C ALA A 21 3.37 -16.93 30.04
N VAL A 22 2.28 -17.68 30.23
CA VAL A 22 1.55 -18.33 29.14
C VAL A 22 1.16 -17.26 28.13
N TYR A 23 1.55 -17.45 26.87
CA TYR A 23 1.18 -16.54 25.79
C TYR A 23 -0.34 -16.62 25.51
N PRO A 24 -1.02 -15.50 25.23
CA PRO A 24 -0.55 -14.12 25.34
C PRO A 24 -0.77 -13.54 26.76
N HIS A 25 0.11 -12.62 27.17
CA HIS A 25 0.05 -11.92 28.47
C HIS A 25 0.09 -10.38 28.35
N ARG A 26 -0.05 -9.86 27.14
CA ARG A 26 -0.16 -8.43 26.83
C ARG A 26 -0.94 -8.23 25.54
N THR A 27 -1.23 -6.98 25.21
CA THR A 27 -1.97 -6.59 24.01
C THR A 27 -1.35 -7.16 22.73
N VAL A 28 -2.19 -7.74 21.89
CA VAL A 28 -1.87 -8.19 20.54
C VAL A 28 -2.30 -7.12 19.53
N VAL A 29 -1.48 -6.86 18.51
CA VAL A 29 -1.76 -5.89 17.45
C VAL A 29 -2.00 -6.63 16.14
N VAL A 30 -3.07 -6.28 15.44
CA VAL A 30 -3.32 -6.68 14.06
C VAL A 30 -3.05 -5.49 13.14
N ILE A 31 -2.02 -5.58 12.32
CA ILE A 31 -1.72 -4.60 11.29
C ILE A 31 -2.68 -4.81 10.12
N CYS A 32 -3.43 -3.76 9.79
CA CYS A 32 -4.21 -3.67 8.56
C CYS A 32 -3.45 -2.79 7.56
N PRO A 33 -3.06 -3.29 6.37
CA PRO A 33 -2.28 -2.51 5.40
C PRO A 33 -3.09 -1.44 4.65
N TRP A 34 -4.35 -1.24 5.02
CA TRP A 34 -5.32 -0.39 4.32
C TRP A 34 -6.00 0.60 5.27
N ALA A 35 -6.63 1.63 4.68
CA ALA A 35 -7.28 2.69 5.43
C ALA A 35 -8.47 2.16 6.25
N ALA A 36 -8.75 2.85 7.37
CA ALA A 36 -9.90 2.54 8.22
C ALA A 36 -11.21 2.66 7.44
N GLY A 37 -12.19 1.81 7.76
CA GLY A 37 -13.51 1.77 7.11
C GLY A 37 -13.58 0.89 5.86
N GLY A 38 -12.45 0.49 5.27
CA GLY A 38 -12.42 -0.44 4.13
C GLY A 38 -12.74 -1.89 4.52
N GLY A 39 -13.00 -2.76 3.53
CA GLY A 39 -13.33 -4.17 3.78
C GLY A 39 -12.27 -4.93 4.60
N THR A 40 -10.99 -4.68 4.33
CA THR A 40 -9.89 -5.26 5.12
C THR A 40 -9.87 -4.77 6.56
N ASP A 41 -10.20 -3.49 6.81
CA ASP A 41 -10.29 -2.94 8.16
C ASP A 41 -11.48 -3.52 8.93
N ARG A 42 -12.65 -3.66 8.28
CA ARG A 42 -13.81 -4.33 8.87
C ARG A 42 -13.48 -5.76 9.28
N MET A 43 -12.83 -6.53 8.40
CA MET A 43 -12.39 -7.89 8.73
C MET A 43 -11.35 -7.91 9.85
N ALA A 44 -10.36 -7.02 9.84
CA ALA A 44 -9.36 -6.91 10.91
C ALA A 44 -10.00 -6.64 12.27
N ARG A 45 -10.97 -5.72 12.33
CA ARG A 45 -11.67 -5.36 13.57
C ARG A 45 -12.54 -6.49 14.08
N PHE A 46 -13.25 -7.18 13.17
CA PHE A 46 -14.00 -8.39 13.53
C PHE A 46 -13.08 -9.44 14.13
N LEU A 47 -11.98 -9.78 13.46
CA LEU A 47 -11.02 -10.77 13.95
C LEU A 47 -10.38 -10.35 15.27
N ALA A 48 -10.04 -9.07 15.44
CA ALA A 48 -9.50 -8.56 16.70
C ALA A 48 -10.50 -8.72 17.86
N ASP A 49 -11.75 -8.34 17.65
CA ASP A 49 -12.81 -8.50 18.66
C ASP A 49 -13.03 -9.98 19.04
N GLN A 50 -13.05 -10.88 18.05
CA GLN A 50 -13.19 -12.32 18.31
C GLN A 50 -11.96 -12.92 18.98
N LEU A 51 -10.75 -12.58 18.52
CA LEU A 51 -9.49 -13.02 19.14
C LEU A 51 -9.37 -12.50 20.57
N GLN A 52 -9.84 -11.30 20.88
CA GLN A 52 -9.84 -10.78 22.24
C GLN A 52 -10.68 -11.65 23.18
N ARG A 53 -11.85 -12.13 22.72
CA ARG A 53 -12.70 -13.04 23.50
C ARG A 53 -12.03 -14.40 23.72
N GLU A 54 -11.44 -14.95 22.65
CA GLU A 54 -10.76 -16.25 22.67
C GLU A 54 -9.49 -16.25 23.52
N LEU A 55 -8.66 -15.22 23.38
CA LEU A 55 -7.34 -15.13 24.03
C LEU A 55 -7.41 -14.49 25.42
N ARG A 56 -8.52 -13.85 25.77
CA ARG A 56 -8.71 -13.08 27.01
C ARG A 56 -7.62 -12.02 27.23
N GLN A 57 -7.12 -11.46 26.14
CA GLN A 57 -6.16 -10.37 26.11
C GLN A 57 -6.62 -9.32 25.10
N PRO A 58 -6.34 -8.01 25.32
CA PRO A 58 -6.70 -6.99 24.36
C PRO A 58 -6.11 -7.25 22.98
N VAL A 59 -6.93 -7.11 21.93
CA VAL A 59 -6.47 -7.18 20.54
C VAL A 59 -6.89 -5.92 19.82
N VAL A 60 -5.93 -5.18 19.27
CA VAL A 60 -6.17 -3.86 18.65
C VAL A 60 -5.77 -3.87 17.18
N VAL A 61 -6.47 -3.07 16.37
CA VAL A 61 -6.16 -2.91 14.95
C VAL A 61 -5.35 -1.64 14.73
N GLN A 62 -4.25 -1.74 13.99
CA GLN A 62 -3.46 -0.60 13.54
C GLN A 62 -3.47 -0.53 12.01
N ASN A 63 -4.07 0.53 11.45
CA ASN A 63 -4.04 0.79 10.02
C ASN A 63 -2.69 1.41 9.63
N GLN A 64 -1.91 0.74 8.78
CA GLN A 64 -0.64 1.22 8.24
C GLN A 64 -0.71 1.27 6.71
N THR A 65 -1.02 2.44 6.17
CA THR A 65 -1.33 2.63 4.74
C THR A 65 -0.14 3.11 3.90
N GLY A 66 -0.30 3.06 2.57
CA GLY A 66 0.63 3.66 1.61
C GLY A 66 1.37 2.64 0.73
N GLY A 67 1.83 3.11 -0.43
CA GLY A 67 2.60 2.31 -1.40
C GLY A 67 1.84 1.08 -1.91
N SER A 68 0.54 1.23 -2.21
CA SER A 68 -0.33 0.11 -2.61
C SER A 68 -0.31 -1.06 -1.61
N GLY A 69 -0.30 -0.73 -0.31
CA GLY A 69 -0.25 -1.70 0.79
C GLY A 69 1.17 -2.09 1.22
N ALA A 70 2.22 -1.72 0.47
CA ALA A 70 3.60 -2.09 0.78
C ALA A 70 4.05 -1.66 2.19
N THR A 71 3.60 -0.49 2.66
CA THR A 71 3.96 0.01 4.01
C THR A 71 3.51 -0.95 5.11
N GLY A 72 2.23 -1.31 5.15
CA GLY A 72 1.68 -2.18 6.18
C GLY A 72 2.18 -3.62 6.09
N HIS A 73 2.34 -4.13 4.86
CA HIS A 73 2.95 -5.45 4.66
C HIS A 73 4.39 -5.47 5.20
N ALA A 74 5.23 -4.48 4.82
CA ALA A 74 6.59 -4.38 5.30
C ALA A 74 6.69 -4.25 6.83
N ALA A 75 5.76 -3.52 7.46
CA ALA A 75 5.68 -3.43 8.91
C ALA A 75 5.39 -4.78 9.56
N GLY A 76 4.45 -5.57 9.01
CA GLY A 76 4.18 -6.93 9.47
C GLY A 76 5.38 -7.86 9.33
N ALA A 77 6.10 -7.82 8.20
CA ALA A 77 7.25 -8.69 7.95
C ALA A 77 8.42 -8.40 8.93
N ARG A 78 8.58 -7.11 9.29
CA ARG A 78 9.67 -6.61 10.14
C ARG A 78 9.32 -6.59 11.62
N ALA A 79 8.10 -6.95 11.99
CA ALA A 79 7.69 -6.97 13.39
C ALA A 79 8.45 -8.05 14.17
N ARG A 80 8.47 -7.93 15.50
CA ARG A 80 9.14 -8.89 16.38
C ARG A 80 8.44 -10.25 16.27
N PRO A 81 9.18 -11.37 16.11
CA PRO A 81 8.61 -12.71 15.99
C PRO A 81 8.15 -13.30 17.34
N ASP A 82 7.43 -12.51 18.14
CA ASP A 82 6.99 -12.86 19.50
C ASP A 82 5.48 -13.11 19.62
N GLY A 83 4.76 -13.11 18.50
CA GLY A 83 3.32 -13.36 18.45
C GLY A 83 2.43 -12.17 18.76
N TYR A 84 2.97 -11.01 19.15
CA TYR A 84 2.14 -9.87 19.55
C TYR A 84 1.83 -8.90 18.41
N THR A 85 2.36 -9.16 17.21
CA THR A 85 2.02 -8.41 16.00
C THR A 85 1.68 -9.39 14.89
N LEU A 86 0.44 -9.35 14.44
CA LEU A 86 -0.06 -10.08 13.29
C LEU A 86 -0.23 -9.10 12.13
N LEU A 87 -0.11 -9.60 10.91
CA LEU A 87 -0.49 -8.88 9.71
C LEU A 87 -1.76 -9.52 9.15
N LEU A 88 -2.80 -8.72 8.87
CA LEU A 88 -3.85 -9.14 7.96
C LEU A 88 -3.38 -8.87 6.53
N GLY A 89 -2.66 -9.86 5.98
CA GLY A 89 -2.11 -9.82 4.63
C GLY A 89 -3.23 -9.95 3.61
N THR A 90 -3.06 -9.29 2.48
CA THR A 90 -4.04 -9.27 1.40
C THR A 90 -3.46 -9.87 0.12
N PHE A 91 -4.34 -10.02 -0.87
CA PHE A 91 -4.04 -10.41 -2.26
C PHE A 91 -2.71 -9.89 -2.80
N GLU A 92 -2.34 -8.65 -2.46
CA GLU A 92 -1.12 -7.96 -2.88
C GLU A 92 0.16 -8.75 -2.56
N LEU A 93 0.18 -9.63 -1.54
CA LEU A 93 1.33 -10.53 -1.31
C LEU A 93 1.61 -11.47 -2.49
N SER A 94 0.61 -11.71 -3.34
CA SER A 94 0.74 -12.51 -4.56
C SER A 94 1.21 -11.70 -5.77
N THR A 95 1.09 -10.37 -5.72
CA THR A 95 1.24 -9.51 -6.91
C THR A 95 2.31 -8.44 -6.78
N MET A 96 2.57 -7.94 -5.57
CA MET A 96 3.43 -6.76 -5.35
C MET A 96 4.85 -6.94 -5.87
N ARG A 97 5.40 -8.16 -5.80
CA ARG A 97 6.71 -8.49 -6.38
C ARG A 97 6.71 -8.45 -7.89
N ALA A 98 5.73 -9.10 -8.53
CA ALA A 98 5.62 -9.13 -9.99
C ALA A 98 5.34 -7.72 -10.56
N MET A 99 4.56 -6.89 -9.84
CA MET A 99 4.29 -5.50 -10.20
C MET A 99 5.45 -4.53 -9.88
N GLY A 100 6.49 -4.98 -9.17
CA GLY A 100 7.62 -4.13 -8.75
C GLY A 100 7.29 -3.09 -7.67
N ILE A 101 6.21 -3.28 -6.94
CA ILE A 101 5.78 -2.43 -5.81
C ILE A 101 6.67 -2.68 -4.59
N SER A 102 6.99 -3.94 -4.32
CA SER A 102 7.82 -4.37 -3.19
C SER A 102 8.46 -5.73 -3.49
N SER A 103 9.61 -6.03 -2.90
CA SER A 103 10.23 -7.37 -3.02
C SER A 103 9.56 -8.42 -2.13
N LEU A 104 8.65 -8.01 -1.25
CA LEU A 104 7.99 -8.89 -0.29
C LEU A 104 7.10 -9.92 -0.99
N THR A 105 7.03 -11.09 -0.36
CA THR A 105 6.19 -12.22 -0.71
C THR A 105 5.60 -12.81 0.57
N TYR A 106 4.68 -13.77 0.44
CA TYR A 106 4.19 -14.50 1.61
C TYR A 106 5.29 -15.30 2.34
N ARG A 107 6.44 -15.55 1.69
CA ARG A 107 7.60 -16.26 2.27
C ARG A 107 8.39 -15.43 3.27
N ASP A 108 8.15 -14.13 3.33
CA ASP A 108 8.70 -13.22 4.34
C ASP A 108 7.92 -13.29 5.67
N TYR A 109 6.98 -14.22 5.76
CA TYR A 109 6.07 -14.40 6.88
C TYR A 109 5.93 -15.87 7.25
N ARG A 110 5.34 -16.10 8.42
CA ARG A 110 4.77 -17.37 8.82
C ARG A 110 3.25 -17.31 8.62
N PRO A 111 2.67 -17.96 7.59
CA PRO A 111 1.23 -17.94 7.35
C PRO A 111 0.47 -18.62 8.49
N LEU A 112 -0.61 -18.00 8.99
CA LEU A 112 -1.50 -18.60 10.00
C LEU A 112 -2.73 -19.22 9.32
N ALA A 113 -3.58 -18.38 8.75
CA ALA A 113 -4.84 -18.80 8.18
C ALA A 113 -5.31 -17.86 7.09
N GLN A 114 -5.92 -18.41 6.05
CA GLN A 114 -6.84 -17.64 5.21
C GLN A 114 -8.13 -17.39 6.00
N VAL A 115 -8.63 -16.16 5.96
CA VAL A 115 -9.81 -15.75 6.74
C VAL A 115 -11.00 -15.33 5.89
N ASN A 116 -10.79 -15.05 4.60
CA ASN A 116 -11.87 -14.86 3.64
C ASN A 116 -11.36 -14.95 2.20
N ALA A 117 -12.30 -15.05 1.27
CA ALA A 117 -12.05 -15.11 -0.16
C ALA A 117 -13.20 -14.43 -0.91
N ASP A 118 -12.90 -13.39 -1.67
CA ASP A 118 -13.85 -12.60 -2.45
C ASP A 118 -13.59 -12.87 -3.95
N PRO A 119 -14.25 -13.89 -4.54
CA PRO A 119 -14.05 -14.24 -5.93
C PRO A 119 -14.61 -13.16 -6.85
N ALA A 120 -13.86 -12.87 -7.92
CA ALA A 120 -14.32 -11.99 -8.97
C ALA A 120 -15.47 -12.64 -9.74
N ALA A 121 -16.38 -11.84 -10.26
CA ALA A 121 -17.45 -12.25 -11.16
C ALA A 121 -17.41 -11.38 -12.42
N LEU A 122 -17.98 -11.89 -13.51
CA LEU A 122 -18.21 -11.14 -14.73
C LEU A 122 -19.69 -10.77 -14.79
N ILE A 123 -19.98 -9.48 -14.78
CA ILE A 123 -21.34 -8.94 -14.66
C ILE A 123 -21.67 -8.08 -15.87
N VAL A 124 -22.86 -8.26 -16.43
CA VAL A 124 -23.40 -7.52 -17.57
C VAL A 124 -24.77 -6.94 -17.21
N ARG A 125 -25.30 -6.03 -18.04
CA ARG A 125 -26.71 -5.62 -17.92
C ARG A 125 -27.63 -6.81 -18.16
N GLN A 126 -28.80 -6.82 -17.50
CA GLN A 126 -29.79 -7.89 -17.69
C GLN A 126 -30.26 -8.02 -19.14
N ASN A 127 -30.30 -6.91 -19.89
CA ASN A 127 -30.69 -6.86 -21.30
C ASN A 127 -29.51 -6.99 -22.29
N ALA A 128 -28.31 -7.32 -21.81
CA ALA A 128 -27.17 -7.58 -22.67
C ALA A 128 -27.42 -8.84 -23.53
N PRO A 129 -26.82 -8.93 -24.74
CA PRO A 129 -27.06 -10.05 -25.65
C PRO A 129 -26.46 -11.38 -25.17
N TRP A 130 -25.65 -11.37 -24.11
CA TRP A 130 -24.96 -12.54 -23.58
C TRP A 130 -25.73 -13.12 -22.37
N LEU A 131 -26.07 -14.38 -22.46
CA LEU A 131 -26.65 -15.19 -21.39
C LEU A 131 -25.58 -16.03 -20.68
N THR A 132 -24.48 -16.36 -21.38
CA THR A 132 -23.40 -17.19 -20.86
C THR A 132 -22.03 -16.51 -21.01
N LEU A 133 -21.05 -16.95 -20.21
CA LEU A 133 -19.66 -16.50 -20.35
C LEU A 133 -19.10 -16.81 -21.74
N ARG A 134 -19.48 -17.95 -22.33
CA ARG A 134 -19.01 -18.37 -23.66
C ARG A 134 -19.48 -17.41 -24.74
N GLU A 135 -20.76 -17.02 -24.72
CA GLU A 135 -21.31 -16.05 -25.67
C GLU A 135 -20.60 -14.70 -25.57
N PHE A 136 -20.30 -14.24 -24.35
CA PHE A 136 -19.53 -13.01 -24.14
C PHE A 136 -18.13 -13.12 -24.76
N LEU A 137 -17.38 -14.19 -24.46
CA LEU A 137 -16.03 -14.37 -24.98
C LEU A 137 -16.00 -14.60 -26.50
N ASP A 138 -17.04 -15.21 -27.08
CA ASP A 138 -17.18 -15.33 -28.54
C ASP A 138 -17.43 -13.97 -29.21
N ASP A 139 -18.17 -13.06 -28.57
CA ASP A 139 -18.32 -11.69 -29.09
C ASP A 139 -17.02 -10.90 -28.96
N VAL A 140 -16.28 -11.05 -27.85
CA VAL A 140 -14.92 -10.49 -27.69
C VAL A 140 -14.00 -10.97 -28.83
N ARG A 141 -14.04 -12.27 -29.19
CA ARG A 141 -13.27 -12.82 -30.32
C ARG A 141 -13.65 -12.19 -31.66
N ARG A 142 -14.94 -11.92 -31.88
CA ARG A 142 -15.44 -11.37 -33.16
C ARG A 142 -15.12 -9.89 -33.30
N ARG A 143 -15.05 -9.15 -32.19
CA ARG A 143 -14.92 -7.68 -32.17
C ARG A 143 -13.86 -7.23 -31.16
N PRO A 144 -12.58 -7.61 -31.34
CA PRO A 144 -11.52 -7.31 -30.40
C PRO A 144 -11.33 -5.79 -30.25
N GLY A 145 -11.25 -5.32 -29.00
CA GLY A 145 -11.04 -3.92 -28.64
C GLY A 145 -12.32 -3.06 -28.63
N GLU A 146 -13.46 -3.59 -29.07
CA GLU A 146 -14.73 -2.84 -29.07
C GLU A 146 -15.44 -2.85 -27.71
N LEU A 147 -15.45 -4.01 -27.03
CA LEU A 147 -16.11 -4.13 -25.74
C LEU A 147 -15.31 -3.40 -24.65
N ARG A 148 -16.04 -2.70 -23.79
CA ARG A 148 -15.48 -1.93 -22.67
C ARG A 148 -15.80 -2.62 -21.36
N MET A 149 -14.78 -2.83 -20.54
CA MET A 149 -14.91 -3.39 -19.20
C MET A 149 -14.37 -2.47 -18.14
N SER A 150 -14.93 -2.54 -16.93
CA SER A 150 -14.39 -1.83 -15.76
C SER A 150 -14.54 -2.67 -14.49
N GLY A 151 -14.17 -2.10 -13.36
CA GLY A 151 -14.30 -2.69 -12.03
C GLY A 151 -13.37 -2.05 -11.01
N THR A 152 -12.17 -1.65 -11.44
CA THR A 152 -11.17 -1.01 -10.58
C THR A 152 -10.13 -0.27 -11.43
N ALA A 153 -9.12 0.31 -10.79
CA ALA A 153 -8.00 0.93 -11.48
C ALA A 153 -7.22 -0.08 -12.34
N ALA A 154 -6.49 0.40 -13.35
CA ALA A 154 -5.64 -0.47 -14.16
C ALA A 154 -4.60 -1.21 -13.29
N GLY A 155 -4.45 -2.51 -13.53
CA GLY A 155 -3.59 -3.39 -12.73
C GLY A 155 -4.13 -3.75 -11.35
N GLY A 156 -5.33 -3.30 -10.98
CA GLY A 156 -6.01 -3.72 -9.75
C GLY A 156 -6.60 -5.13 -9.85
N ALA A 157 -7.10 -5.66 -8.73
CA ALA A 157 -7.54 -7.05 -8.61
C ALA A 157 -8.56 -7.47 -9.69
N TRP A 158 -9.55 -6.63 -9.99
CA TRP A 158 -10.58 -6.93 -10.99
C TRP A 158 -10.09 -6.83 -12.44
N ASP A 159 -9.12 -5.95 -12.70
CA ASP A 159 -8.46 -5.88 -14.00
C ASP A 159 -7.61 -7.13 -14.26
N LEU A 160 -6.83 -7.54 -13.25
CA LEU A 160 -6.04 -8.77 -13.32
C LEU A 160 -6.94 -10.01 -13.45
N ALA A 161 -8.07 -10.04 -12.74
CA ALA A 161 -9.06 -11.12 -12.86
C ALA A 161 -9.62 -11.25 -14.29
N ARG A 162 -9.98 -10.12 -14.91
CA ARG A 162 -10.35 -10.05 -16.33
C ARG A 162 -9.20 -10.51 -17.23
N ALA A 163 -7.99 -10.00 -17.02
CA ALA A 163 -6.84 -10.32 -17.85
C ALA A 163 -6.56 -11.83 -17.85
N GLY A 164 -6.57 -12.47 -16.69
CA GLY A 164 -6.39 -13.92 -16.59
C GLY A 164 -7.54 -14.73 -17.22
N LEU A 165 -8.78 -14.24 -17.13
CA LEU A 165 -9.91 -14.85 -17.83
C LEU A 165 -9.72 -14.82 -19.36
N LEU A 166 -9.33 -13.67 -19.92
CA LEU A 166 -9.07 -13.52 -21.35
C LEU A 166 -7.93 -14.44 -21.81
N LEU A 167 -6.82 -14.46 -21.07
CA LEU A 167 -5.68 -15.34 -21.36
C LEU A 167 -6.09 -16.81 -21.32
N THR A 168 -6.88 -17.22 -20.32
CA THR A 168 -7.42 -18.59 -20.22
C THR A 168 -8.34 -18.93 -21.40
N ALA A 169 -9.05 -17.94 -21.94
CA ALA A 169 -9.88 -18.08 -23.12
C ALA A 169 -9.11 -18.02 -24.44
N GLY A 170 -7.77 -17.92 -24.41
CA GLY A 170 -6.92 -17.79 -25.61
C GLY A 170 -7.03 -16.41 -26.28
N LEU A 171 -7.46 -15.38 -25.55
CA LEU A 171 -7.62 -14.01 -26.02
C LEU A 171 -6.48 -13.12 -25.48
N PRO A 172 -5.96 -12.18 -26.27
CA PRO A 172 -5.01 -11.21 -25.75
C PRO A 172 -5.70 -10.24 -24.78
N VAL A 173 -4.95 -9.68 -23.83
CA VAL A 173 -5.52 -8.85 -22.74
C VAL A 173 -6.16 -7.56 -23.27
N ASP A 174 -5.69 -7.05 -24.40
CA ASP A 174 -6.22 -5.88 -25.10
C ASP A 174 -7.43 -6.18 -26.01
N ALA A 175 -7.88 -7.45 -26.11
CA ALA A 175 -9.12 -7.80 -26.80
C ALA A 175 -10.36 -7.15 -26.17
N VAL A 176 -10.25 -6.65 -24.95
CA VAL A 176 -11.27 -5.84 -24.27
C VAL A 176 -10.62 -4.57 -23.74
N ASN A 177 -11.24 -3.43 -24.01
CA ASN A 177 -10.78 -2.15 -23.51
C ASN A 177 -11.11 -2.03 -22.01
N TRP A 178 -10.09 -1.89 -21.16
CA TRP A 178 -10.27 -1.64 -19.74
C TRP A 178 -10.42 -0.14 -19.48
N VAL A 179 -11.59 0.27 -18.98
CA VAL A 179 -11.90 1.63 -18.54
C VAL A 179 -11.61 1.71 -17.04
N PRO A 180 -10.51 2.34 -16.59
CA PRO A 180 -10.17 2.35 -15.17
C PRO A 180 -11.17 3.16 -14.36
N SER A 181 -11.59 2.64 -13.22
CA SER A 181 -12.53 3.30 -12.32
C SER A 181 -11.99 3.33 -10.89
N GLN A 182 -12.65 4.10 -10.02
CA GLN A 182 -12.34 4.15 -8.58
C GLN A 182 -13.02 3.01 -7.79
N GLY A 183 -13.25 1.85 -8.43
CA GLY A 183 -13.80 0.65 -7.80
C GLY A 183 -15.12 0.18 -8.43
N ALA A 184 -15.71 -0.86 -7.83
CA ALA A 184 -16.87 -1.55 -8.42
C ALA A 184 -18.11 -0.63 -8.48
N ALA A 185 -18.40 0.12 -7.41
CA ALA A 185 -19.57 0.98 -7.34
C ALA A 185 -19.71 1.99 -8.51
N PRO A 186 -18.71 2.84 -8.85
CA PRO A 186 -18.80 3.70 -10.02
C PRO A 186 -18.88 2.92 -11.34
N SER A 187 -18.19 1.77 -11.44
CA SER A 187 -18.26 0.90 -12.62
C SER A 187 -19.66 0.35 -12.87
N LEU A 188 -20.36 -0.08 -11.81
CA LEU A 188 -21.73 -0.59 -11.90
C LEU A 188 -22.71 0.51 -12.33
N VAL A 189 -22.49 1.76 -11.93
CA VAL A 189 -23.26 2.91 -12.41
C VAL A 189 -23.01 3.13 -13.91
N GLU A 190 -21.77 3.09 -14.37
CA GLU A 190 -21.43 3.19 -15.80
C GLU A 190 -22.04 2.04 -16.62
N LEU A 191 -22.05 0.82 -16.06
CA LEU A 191 -22.65 -0.35 -16.69
C LEU A 191 -24.16 -0.17 -16.87
N LEU A 192 -24.86 0.28 -15.82
CA LEU A 192 -26.30 0.58 -15.87
C LEU A 192 -26.60 1.71 -16.86
N GLY A 193 -25.73 2.72 -16.94
CA GLY A 193 -25.85 3.85 -17.87
C GLY A 193 -25.54 3.52 -19.33
N GLY A 194 -25.06 2.31 -19.65
CA GLY A 194 -24.71 1.94 -21.03
C GLY A 194 -23.32 2.41 -21.48
N HIS A 195 -22.50 2.95 -20.58
CA HIS A 195 -21.18 3.49 -20.89
C HIS A 195 -20.07 2.44 -20.98
N ILE A 196 -20.31 1.26 -20.41
CA ILE A 196 -19.45 0.08 -20.54
C ILE A 196 -20.31 -1.16 -20.77
N ASP A 197 -19.70 -2.28 -21.16
CA ASP A 197 -20.39 -3.49 -21.61
C ASP A 197 -20.41 -4.58 -20.55
N ALA A 198 -19.38 -4.66 -19.71
CA ALA A 198 -19.30 -5.58 -18.59
C ALA A 198 -18.48 -4.99 -17.41
N VAL A 199 -18.70 -5.50 -16.21
CA VAL A 199 -17.94 -5.17 -15.01
C VAL A 199 -17.35 -6.44 -14.43
N CYS A 200 -16.10 -6.37 -14.00
CA CYS A 200 -15.52 -7.36 -13.12
C CYS A 200 -15.53 -6.82 -11.67
N CYS A 201 -16.24 -7.50 -10.77
CA CYS A 201 -16.25 -7.19 -9.34
C CYS A 201 -16.74 -8.44 -8.58
N SER A 202 -16.74 -8.40 -7.25
CA SER A 202 -17.37 -9.48 -6.49
C SER A 202 -18.90 -9.45 -6.61
N LEU A 203 -19.57 -10.60 -6.55
CA LEU A 203 -21.04 -10.67 -6.55
C LEU A 203 -21.68 -9.81 -5.46
N PRO A 204 -21.14 -9.79 -4.23
CA PRO A 204 -21.75 -8.98 -3.18
C PRO A 204 -21.66 -7.46 -3.42
N GLU A 205 -20.64 -6.97 -4.14
CA GLU A 205 -20.56 -5.55 -4.56
C GLU A 205 -21.69 -5.15 -5.55
N ALA A 206 -22.28 -6.12 -6.25
CA ALA A 206 -23.36 -5.92 -7.21
C ALA A 206 -24.71 -6.48 -6.74
N GLN A 207 -24.80 -6.96 -5.50
CA GLN A 207 -25.94 -7.73 -5.00
C GLN A 207 -27.26 -6.98 -5.16
N ALA A 208 -27.32 -5.70 -4.76
CA ALA A 208 -28.54 -4.91 -4.87
C ALA A 208 -29.07 -4.81 -6.31
N GLN A 209 -28.18 -4.66 -7.29
CA GLN A 209 -28.53 -4.56 -8.70
C GLN A 209 -28.87 -5.92 -9.33
N LEU A 210 -28.24 -7.00 -8.85
CA LEU A 210 -28.57 -8.38 -9.24
C LEU A 210 -29.97 -8.76 -8.73
N GLU A 211 -30.27 -8.49 -7.46
CA GLU A 211 -31.59 -8.72 -6.85
C GLU A 211 -32.69 -7.88 -7.49
N ALA A 212 -32.38 -6.64 -7.87
CA ALA A 212 -33.30 -5.78 -8.61
C ALA A 212 -33.52 -6.21 -10.08
N GLY A 213 -32.84 -7.26 -10.55
CA GLY A 213 -32.95 -7.76 -11.93
C GLY A 213 -32.41 -6.78 -12.98
N GLN A 214 -31.54 -5.85 -12.58
CA GLN A 214 -30.95 -4.85 -13.48
C GLN A 214 -29.67 -5.38 -14.14
N LEU A 215 -28.96 -6.27 -13.46
CA LEU A 215 -27.71 -6.88 -13.90
C LEU A 215 -27.81 -8.41 -13.87
N ARG A 216 -26.90 -9.07 -14.61
CA ARG A 216 -26.70 -10.52 -14.61
C ARG A 216 -25.23 -10.85 -14.43
N ALA A 217 -24.92 -11.81 -13.57
CA ALA A 217 -23.59 -12.40 -13.53
C ALA A 217 -23.50 -13.57 -14.52
N LEU A 218 -22.53 -13.53 -15.44
CA LEU A 218 -22.28 -14.60 -16.41
C LEU A 218 -21.45 -15.74 -15.81
N CYS A 219 -20.57 -15.41 -14.86
CA CYS A 219 -19.83 -16.39 -14.09
C CYS A 219 -19.28 -15.80 -12.79
N VAL A 220 -18.95 -16.68 -11.85
CA VAL A 220 -18.00 -16.42 -10.77
C VAL A 220 -16.66 -17.11 -11.03
N MET A 221 -15.54 -16.45 -10.74
CA MET A 221 -14.18 -16.95 -10.93
C MET A 221 -13.70 -17.67 -9.67
N SER A 222 -14.51 -18.58 -9.14
CA SER A 222 -14.20 -19.45 -8.00
C SER A 222 -14.08 -20.91 -8.43
N ALA A 223 -13.49 -21.74 -7.57
CA ALA A 223 -13.34 -23.16 -7.84
C ALA A 223 -14.69 -23.90 -7.89
N GLU A 224 -15.63 -23.45 -7.07
CA GLU A 224 -16.99 -23.98 -6.92
C GLU A 224 -17.97 -22.80 -6.86
N ARG A 225 -19.26 -23.05 -7.11
CA ARG A 225 -20.30 -22.03 -6.98
C ARG A 225 -20.37 -21.51 -5.55
N LEU A 226 -20.79 -20.26 -5.38
CA LEU A 226 -20.95 -19.70 -4.04
C LEU A 226 -22.29 -20.16 -3.46
N ALA A 227 -22.30 -20.60 -2.20
CA ALA A 227 -23.51 -21.04 -1.52
C ALA A 227 -24.60 -19.95 -1.48
N GLN A 228 -24.20 -18.67 -1.44
CA GLN A 228 -25.11 -17.52 -1.47
C GLN A 228 -25.65 -17.20 -2.86
N PHE A 229 -25.03 -17.74 -3.92
CA PHE A 229 -25.38 -17.52 -5.33
C PHE A 229 -25.33 -18.84 -6.13
N PRO A 230 -26.10 -19.88 -5.72
CA PRO A 230 -26.00 -21.22 -6.29
C PRO A 230 -26.39 -21.30 -7.77
N GLU A 231 -27.15 -20.32 -8.27
CA GLU A 231 -27.59 -20.20 -9.65
C GLU A 231 -26.50 -19.69 -10.59
N ILE A 232 -25.49 -18.98 -10.08
CA ILE A 232 -24.43 -18.38 -10.88
C ILE A 232 -23.34 -19.44 -11.13
N PRO A 233 -23.07 -19.84 -12.40
CA PRO A 233 -22.07 -20.83 -12.70
C PRO A 233 -20.65 -20.30 -12.48
N THR A 234 -19.70 -21.19 -12.25
CA THR A 234 -18.28 -20.87 -12.26
C THR A 234 -17.76 -20.66 -13.68
N ALA A 235 -16.59 -20.01 -13.82
CA ALA A 235 -15.87 -19.98 -15.09
C ALA A 235 -15.50 -21.40 -15.57
N ARG A 236 -15.19 -22.31 -14.64
CA ARG A 236 -14.88 -23.73 -14.93
C ARG A 236 -16.04 -24.48 -15.55
N GLU A 237 -17.25 -24.30 -15.02
CA GLU A 237 -18.47 -24.89 -15.59
C GLU A 237 -18.77 -24.38 -17.00
N ASN A 238 -18.24 -23.22 -17.37
CA ASN A 238 -18.30 -22.68 -18.73
C ASN A 238 -17.14 -23.18 -19.63
N GLY A 239 -16.24 -24.02 -19.11
CA GLY A 239 -15.11 -24.60 -19.83
C GLY A 239 -13.82 -23.76 -19.77
N PHE A 240 -13.71 -22.84 -18.81
CA PHE A 240 -12.51 -22.00 -18.63
C PHE A 240 -11.91 -22.26 -17.24
N GLU A 241 -10.72 -22.85 -17.20
CA GLU A 241 -9.98 -23.17 -15.96
C GLU A 241 -9.37 -21.92 -15.30
N TRP A 242 -10.23 -20.98 -14.91
CA TRP A 242 -9.85 -19.71 -14.33
C TRP A 242 -10.49 -19.49 -12.96
N VAL A 243 -9.64 -19.19 -11.97
CA VAL A 243 -10.04 -18.81 -10.63
C VAL A 243 -9.29 -17.53 -10.25
N ALA A 244 -10.05 -16.49 -9.92
CA ALA A 244 -9.54 -15.19 -9.51
C ALA A 244 -10.25 -14.76 -8.25
N THR A 245 -9.50 -14.69 -7.15
CA THR A 245 -10.08 -14.46 -5.83
C THR A 245 -9.24 -13.47 -5.07
N GLY A 246 -9.85 -12.34 -4.71
CA GLY A 246 -9.30 -11.49 -3.67
C GLY A 246 -9.31 -12.28 -2.37
N TRP A 247 -8.25 -12.20 -1.58
CA TRP A 247 -8.17 -12.98 -0.35
C TRP A 247 -7.51 -12.17 0.75
N ARG A 248 -7.83 -12.52 1.99
CA ARG A 248 -7.12 -12.02 3.17
C ARG A 248 -6.71 -13.20 4.02
N GLY A 249 -5.56 -13.06 4.68
CA GLY A 249 -5.07 -14.05 5.61
C GLY A 249 -4.31 -13.40 6.75
N LEU A 250 -4.27 -14.08 7.90
CA LEU A 250 -3.43 -13.69 9.01
C LEU A 250 -2.04 -14.29 8.84
N PHE A 251 -1.04 -13.47 9.15
CA PHE A 251 0.37 -13.81 9.07
C PHE A 251 1.07 -13.36 10.34
N LEU A 252 2.08 -14.12 10.72
CA LEU A 252 3.04 -13.76 11.75
C LEU A 252 4.39 -13.42 11.10
N PRO A 253 5.28 -12.70 11.81
CA PRO A 253 6.66 -12.59 11.39
C PRO A 253 7.30 -13.98 11.24
N LEU A 254 8.14 -14.14 10.21
CA LEU A 254 8.65 -15.42 9.72
C LEU A 254 9.19 -16.38 10.80
N ARG A 255 9.83 -15.83 11.84
CA ARG A 255 10.52 -16.61 12.88
C ARG A 255 9.69 -16.85 14.16
N THR A 256 8.38 -16.56 14.12
CA THR A 256 7.51 -16.79 15.29
C THR A 256 7.45 -18.27 15.63
N SER A 257 7.46 -18.64 16.92
CA SER A 257 7.54 -20.04 17.37
C SER A 257 6.30 -20.86 17.04
N ASP A 258 6.48 -22.19 16.99
CA ASP A 258 5.38 -23.14 16.76
C ASP A 258 4.31 -23.07 17.86
N GLU A 259 4.74 -22.88 19.11
CA GLU A 259 3.85 -22.77 20.27
C GLU A 259 2.87 -21.59 20.11
N VAL A 260 3.39 -20.40 19.82
CA VAL A 260 2.58 -19.19 19.59
C VAL A 260 1.65 -19.38 18.39
N THR A 261 2.18 -19.98 17.32
CA THR A 261 1.42 -20.25 16.10
C THR A 261 0.25 -21.21 16.39
N GLY A 262 0.48 -22.25 17.19
CA GLY A 262 -0.54 -23.21 17.60
C GLY A 262 -1.65 -22.56 18.42
N VAL A 263 -1.31 -21.70 19.38
CA VAL A 263 -2.31 -20.97 20.18
C VAL A 263 -3.21 -20.10 19.30
N LEU A 264 -2.62 -19.32 18.39
CA LEU A 264 -3.37 -18.44 17.50
C LEU A 264 -4.20 -19.21 16.47
N THR A 265 -3.66 -20.29 15.91
CA THR A 265 -4.38 -21.13 14.93
C THR A 265 -5.61 -21.77 15.59
N ALA A 266 -5.46 -22.33 16.79
CA ALA A 266 -6.59 -22.92 17.52
C ALA A 266 -7.67 -21.88 17.89
N ALA A 267 -7.28 -20.64 18.19
CA ALA A 267 -8.24 -19.56 18.39
C ALA A 267 -9.01 -19.24 17.09
N LEU A 268 -8.32 -19.13 15.96
CA LEU A 268 -8.94 -18.86 14.65
C LEU A 268 -9.89 -19.97 14.21
N GLU A 269 -9.55 -21.24 14.47
CA GLU A 269 -10.41 -22.39 14.19
C GLU A 269 -11.73 -22.35 14.97
N ARG A 270 -11.72 -21.85 16.22
CA ARG A 270 -12.96 -21.64 16.97
C ARG A 270 -13.78 -20.46 16.44
N ILE A 271 -13.10 -19.39 16.05
CA ILE A 271 -13.75 -18.19 15.49
C ILE A 271 -14.48 -18.51 14.18
N VAL A 272 -13.84 -19.23 13.26
CA VAL A 272 -14.46 -19.56 11.95
C VAL A 272 -15.69 -20.47 12.09
N GLN A 273 -15.74 -21.31 13.13
CA GLN A 273 -16.89 -22.17 13.42
C GLN A 273 -18.07 -21.41 14.05
N SER A 274 -17.88 -20.16 14.47
CA SER A 274 -18.91 -19.38 15.14
C SER A 274 -20.01 -18.90 14.19
N ALA A 275 -21.23 -18.74 14.72
CA ALA A 275 -22.31 -18.07 14.00
C ALA A 275 -21.95 -16.60 13.66
N ALA A 276 -21.28 -15.91 14.59
CA ALA A 276 -20.84 -14.54 14.42
C ALA A 276 -19.94 -14.34 13.19
N TYR A 277 -19.05 -15.29 12.89
CA TYR A 277 -18.21 -15.24 11.69
C TYR A 277 -19.04 -15.35 10.40
N ARG A 278 -19.95 -16.33 10.33
CA ARG A 278 -20.83 -16.51 9.17
C ARG A 278 -21.74 -15.30 8.95
N GLU A 279 -22.37 -14.79 10.01
CA GLU A 279 -23.20 -13.59 9.96
C GLU A 279 -22.40 -12.35 9.54
N PHE A 280 -21.17 -12.21 10.04
CA PHE A 280 -20.29 -11.11 9.64
C PHE A 280 -19.96 -11.17 8.15
N LEU A 281 -19.61 -12.34 7.63
CA LEU A 281 -19.33 -12.51 6.20
C LEU A 281 -20.54 -12.14 5.34
N ILE A 282 -21.73 -12.65 5.69
CA ILE A 282 -22.98 -12.36 4.97
C ILE A 282 -23.28 -10.85 5.01
N THR A 283 -23.28 -10.24 6.19
CA THR A 283 -23.61 -8.81 6.39
C THR A 283 -22.62 -7.90 5.67
N ASN A 284 -21.36 -8.30 5.59
CA ASN A 284 -20.31 -7.52 4.96
C ASN A 284 -20.02 -7.94 3.52
N SER A 285 -20.83 -8.84 2.97
CA SER A 285 -20.74 -9.18 1.56
C SER A 285 -19.36 -9.80 1.23
N PHE A 286 -18.83 -10.62 2.13
CA PHE A 286 -17.54 -11.33 1.99
C PHE A 286 -17.75 -12.81 1.73
N GLY A 287 -16.89 -13.40 0.92
CA GLY A 287 -16.93 -14.84 0.67
C GLY A 287 -16.19 -15.64 1.75
N GLU A 288 -16.76 -16.81 2.04
CA GLU A 288 -16.26 -17.74 3.04
C GLU A 288 -15.07 -18.54 2.49
N ALA A 289 -13.95 -18.48 3.20
CA ALA A 289 -12.83 -19.39 2.98
C ALA A 289 -11.96 -19.44 4.23
N PHE A 290 -11.63 -20.66 4.65
CA PHE A 290 -10.71 -20.90 5.74
C PHE A 290 -9.79 -22.06 5.40
N ARG A 291 -8.49 -21.79 5.52
CA ARG A 291 -7.40 -22.75 5.26
C ARG A 291 -6.27 -22.42 6.23
N THR A 292 -5.65 -23.44 6.81
CA THR A 292 -4.49 -23.31 7.71
C THR A 292 -3.36 -24.21 7.23
N GLY A 293 -2.18 -24.08 7.84
CA GLY A 293 -1.04 -24.97 7.62
C GLY A 293 -0.63 -25.10 6.14
N GLU A 294 -0.32 -26.33 5.73
CA GLU A 294 0.14 -26.63 4.36
C GLU A 294 -0.89 -26.26 3.28
N ALA A 295 -2.19 -26.38 3.57
CA ALA A 295 -3.23 -26.03 2.62
C ALA A 295 -3.23 -24.52 2.31
N PHE A 296 -2.95 -23.68 3.32
CA PHE A 296 -2.83 -22.24 3.09
C PHE A 296 -1.52 -21.89 2.39
N VAL A 297 -0.41 -22.54 2.73
CA VAL A 297 0.88 -22.35 2.03
C VAL A 297 0.75 -22.71 0.55
N ARG A 298 0.17 -23.87 0.23
CA ARG A 298 -0.09 -24.29 -1.16
C ARG A 298 -0.98 -23.29 -1.91
N PHE A 299 -2.02 -22.79 -1.27
CA PHE A 299 -2.84 -21.72 -1.86
C PHE A 299 -1.98 -20.49 -2.20
N LEU A 300 -1.11 -20.05 -1.29
CA LEU A 300 -0.23 -18.89 -1.51
C LEU A 300 0.79 -19.12 -2.64
N ASP A 301 1.36 -20.32 -2.73
CA ASP A 301 2.21 -20.75 -3.85
C ASP A 301 1.47 -20.63 -5.20
N GLU A 302 0.26 -21.17 -5.26
CA GLU A 302 -0.59 -21.11 -6.46
C GLU A 302 -0.95 -19.66 -6.84
N GLN A 303 -1.26 -18.82 -5.85
CA GLN A 303 -1.55 -17.41 -6.08
C GLN A 303 -0.33 -16.67 -6.64
N GLU A 304 0.84 -16.82 -6.02
CA GLU A 304 2.07 -16.15 -6.48
C GLU A 304 2.44 -16.56 -7.92
N SER A 305 2.33 -17.86 -8.25
CA SER A 305 2.60 -18.36 -9.59
C SER A 305 1.61 -17.83 -10.62
N ARG A 306 0.30 -18.02 -10.37
CA ARG A 306 -0.78 -17.61 -11.27
C ARG A 306 -0.73 -16.12 -11.56
N TRP A 307 -0.65 -15.30 -10.52
CA TRP A 307 -0.65 -13.86 -10.70
C TRP A 307 0.64 -13.36 -11.30
N GLY A 308 1.78 -13.99 -11.02
CA GLY A 308 3.03 -13.70 -11.70
C GLY A 308 2.94 -13.87 -13.22
N GLU A 309 2.29 -14.94 -13.69
CA GLU A 309 2.05 -15.17 -15.13
C GLU A 309 1.12 -14.13 -15.74
N VAL A 310 -0.02 -13.88 -15.09
CA VAL A 310 -1.02 -12.90 -15.56
C VAL A 310 -0.41 -11.50 -15.64
N ILE A 311 0.33 -11.08 -14.63
CA ILE A 311 0.96 -9.74 -14.57
C ILE A 311 2.00 -9.58 -15.69
N ARG A 312 2.79 -10.63 -15.98
CA ARG A 312 3.73 -10.61 -17.12
C ARG A 312 2.99 -10.53 -18.45
N ALA A 313 2.00 -11.38 -18.66
CA ALA A 313 1.24 -11.44 -19.90
C ALA A 313 0.42 -10.18 -20.17
N ALA A 314 -0.14 -9.56 -19.12
CA ALA A 314 -0.89 -8.32 -19.19
C ALA A 314 0.00 -7.06 -19.33
N GLY A 315 1.32 -7.21 -19.34
CA GLY A 315 2.25 -6.08 -19.45
C GLY A 315 2.29 -5.19 -18.20
N PHE A 316 1.80 -5.68 -17.06
CA PHE A 316 1.89 -5.00 -15.75
C PHE A 316 3.19 -5.30 -15.00
N ALA A 317 3.98 -6.28 -15.46
CA ALA A 317 5.26 -6.60 -14.84
C ALA A 317 6.19 -5.38 -14.82
N ALA A 318 7.01 -5.30 -13.76
CA ALA A 318 8.12 -4.36 -13.73
C ALA A 318 9.18 -4.78 -14.76
N ALA A 319 9.70 -3.83 -15.54
CA ALA A 319 10.81 -4.09 -16.44
C ALA A 319 12.07 -4.46 -15.61
N PRO A 320 12.92 -5.38 -16.10
CA PRO A 320 14.16 -5.73 -15.40
C PRO A 320 14.99 -4.46 -15.12
N GLY A 321 15.25 -4.17 -13.84
CA GLY A 321 16.10 -3.05 -13.42
C GLY A 321 15.42 -1.69 -13.24
N GLN A 322 14.09 -1.59 -13.36
CA GLN A 322 13.36 -0.37 -12.98
C GLN A 322 12.19 -0.71 -12.05
N PRO A 323 12.16 -0.19 -10.79
CA PRO A 323 10.93 -0.22 -10.02
C PRO A 323 9.91 0.60 -10.79
N ARG A 324 8.88 -0.06 -11.32
CA ARG A 324 7.75 0.63 -11.91
C ARG A 324 7.06 1.32 -10.74
N VAL A 325 7.32 2.62 -10.59
CA VAL A 325 6.44 3.50 -9.86
C VAL A 325 5.12 3.34 -10.59
N VAL A 326 4.23 2.48 -10.06
CA VAL A 326 2.80 2.55 -10.38
C VAL A 326 2.51 4.03 -10.31
N ALA A 327 1.95 4.59 -11.38
CA ALA A 327 1.54 5.99 -11.39
C ALA A 327 0.38 6.16 -10.39
N SER A 328 0.65 5.98 -9.09
CA SER A 328 -0.06 6.68 -8.07
C SER A 328 0.10 8.13 -8.45
N HIS A 329 -1.01 8.78 -8.75
CA HIS A 329 -1.03 10.24 -8.81
C HIS A 329 -0.63 10.87 -7.45
N ASP A 330 -0.35 10.05 -6.44
CA ASP A 330 0.26 10.43 -5.18
C ASP A 330 1.72 10.85 -5.39
N PRO A 331 2.04 12.13 -5.15
CA PRO A 331 3.41 12.59 -5.20
C PRO A 331 4.18 11.92 -4.05
N GLY A 332 5.12 11.04 -4.39
CA GLY A 332 5.96 10.36 -3.41
C GLY A 332 6.70 11.35 -2.50
N PRO A 333 7.30 10.91 -1.37
CA PRO A 333 7.76 11.82 -0.33
C PRO A 333 8.86 12.79 -0.78
N TRP A 334 9.57 12.48 -1.85
CA TRP A 334 10.58 13.37 -2.42
C TRP A 334 10.04 14.40 -3.41
N PHE A 335 8.75 14.38 -3.73
CA PHE A 335 8.13 15.31 -4.68
C PHE A 335 8.34 16.77 -4.28
N PHE A 336 7.92 17.14 -3.07
CA PHE A 336 8.03 18.51 -2.60
C PHE A 336 9.49 18.98 -2.40
N PRO A 337 10.40 18.19 -1.77
CA PRO A 337 11.81 18.55 -1.71
C PRO A 337 12.44 18.81 -3.08
N ARG A 338 12.10 17.99 -4.09
CA ARG A 338 12.58 18.17 -5.46
C ARG A 338 11.98 19.40 -6.12
N LEU A 339 10.68 19.64 -5.96
CA LEU A 339 10.01 20.83 -6.48
C LEU A 339 10.63 22.12 -5.90
N LEU A 340 10.85 22.16 -4.58
CA LEU A 340 11.48 23.29 -3.90
C LEU A 340 12.92 23.51 -4.38
N ALA A 341 13.73 22.46 -4.45
CA ALA A 341 15.11 22.55 -4.93
C ALA A 341 15.18 23.03 -6.38
N THR A 342 14.27 22.54 -7.23
CA THR A 342 14.17 22.95 -8.64
C THR A 342 13.78 24.42 -8.76
N GLY A 343 12.78 24.87 -7.99
CA GLY A 343 12.38 26.28 -7.95
C GLY A 343 13.51 27.21 -7.49
N LEU A 344 14.27 26.81 -6.46
CA LEU A 344 15.43 27.57 -5.98
C LEU A 344 16.56 27.62 -7.00
N LEU A 345 16.85 26.51 -7.69
CA LEU A 345 17.84 26.46 -8.77
C LEU A 345 17.45 27.36 -9.94
N LEU A 346 16.20 27.26 -10.42
CA LEU A 346 15.69 28.09 -11.50
C LEU A 346 15.71 29.58 -11.13
N GLY A 347 15.30 29.93 -9.90
CA GLY A 347 15.40 31.30 -9.39
C GLY A 347 16.83 31.81 -9.34
N SER A 348 17.78 30.95 -8.94
CA SER A 348 19.22 31.29 -8.89
C SER A 348 19.80 31.52 -10.29
N VAL A 349 19.45 30.67 -11.26
CA VAL A 349 19.85 30.84 -12.67
C VAL A 349 19.26 32.13 -13.24
N ALA A 350 17.98 32.40 -13.00
CA ALA A 350 17.34 33.64 -13.44
C ALA A 350 18.01 34.89 -12.85
N ALA A 351 18.35 34.87 -11.55
CA ALA A 351 19.07 35.95 -10.89
C ALA A 351 20.49 36.15 -11.47
N LEU A 352 21.20 35.05 -11.76
CA LEU A 352 22.52 35.08 -12.38
C LEU A 352 22.45 35.68 -13.79
N VAL A 353 21.49 35.25 -14.61
CA VAL A 353 21.25 35.79 -15.96
C VAL A 353 20.90 37.27 -15.89
N ALA A 354 20.01 37.68 -14.99
CA ALA A 354 19.65 39.08 -14.80
C ALA A 354 20.86 39.94 -14.38
N ALA A 355 21.73 39.41 -13.51
CA ALA A 355 22.98 40.06 -13.12
C ALA A 355 23.96 40.19 -14.30
N MET A 356 24.11 39.14 -15.12
CA MET A 356 24.93 39.19 -16.34
C MET A 356 24.41 40.19 -17.35
N VAL A 357 23.09 40.23 -17.59
CA VAL A 357 22.45 41.21 -18.49
C VAL A 357 22.67 42.63 -18.01
N ARG A 358 22.50 42.88 -16.70
CA ARG A 358 22.73 44.21 -16.09
C ARG A 358 24.17 44.66 -16.25
N ARG A 359 25.14 43.78 -16.05
CA ARG A 359 26.58 44.08 -16.18
C ARG A 359 27.03 44.25 -17.64
N ARG A 360 26.47 43.46 -18.58
CA ARG A 360 26.70 43.66 -20.01
C ARG A 360 26.21 45.03 -20.48
N ARG A 361 25.08 45.52 -19.93
CA ARG A 361 24.61 46.90 -20.16
C ARG A 361 25.53 47.98 -19.58
N GLN A 362 26.36 47.64 -18.58
CA GLN A 362 27.36 48.53 -17.98
C GLN A 362 28.74 48.47 -18.69
N GLY A 363 28.87 47.72 -19.79
CA GLY A 363 30.09 47.66 -20.59
C GLY A 363 31.16 46.68 -20.09
N GLU A 364 30.87 45.84 -19.09
CA GLU A 364 31.81 44.83 -18.61
C GLU A 364 31.89 43.62 -19.58
N THR A 365 33.11 43.10 -19.82
CA THR A 365 33.36 41.92 -20.64
C THR A 365 33.54 40.65 -19.80
N LEU A 366 33.35 39.47 -20.40
CA LEU A 366 33.52 38.18 -19.73
C LEU A 366 34.97 37.99 -19.19
N ALA A 367 35.96 38.55 -19.88
CA ALA A 367 37.36 38.52 -19.46
C ALA A 367 37.62 39.38 -18.20
N THR A 368 37.03 40.57 -18.13
CA THR A 368 37.07 41.40 -16.90
C THR A 368 36.35 40.71 -15.73
N TRP A 369 35.33 39.92 -16.01
CA TRP A 369 34.54 39.18 -15.03
C TRP A 369 35.32 38.01 -14.42
N LEU A 370 35.90 37.15 -15.26
CA LEU A 370 36.74 36.03 -14.82
C LEU A 370 38.02 36.51 -14.12
N GLY A 371 38.61 37.62 -14.60
CA GLY A 371 39.75 38.26 -13.94
C GLY A 371 39.41 38.85 -12.56
N ALA A 372 38.20 39.36 -12.34
CA ALA A 372 37.76 39.82 -11.03
C ALA A 372 37.48 38.65 -10.06
N TRP A 373 37.03 37.51 -10.59
CA TRP A 373 36.78 36.27 -9.85
C TRP A 373 38.09 35.60 -9.40
N SER A 374 39.08 35.50 -10.30
CA SER A 374 40.41 34.95 -9.96
C SER A 374 41.20 35.81 -8.98
N ARG A 375 41.01 37.14 -9.00
CA ARG A 375 41.63 38.08 -8.05
C ARG A 375 40.91 38.18 -6.70
N GLY A 376 39.87 37.38 -6.45
CA GLY A 376 39.07 37.43 -5.22
C GLY A 376 38.21 38.70 -5.04
N THR A 377 38.30 39.66 -5.96
CA THR A 377 37.54 40.93 -5.95
C THR A 377 36.05 40.76 -6.29
N ALA A 378 35.66 39.62 -6.87
CA ALA A 378 34.26 39.25 -7.09
C ALA A 378 33.43 39.15 -5.80
N GLY A 379 34.10 38.99 -4.65
CA GLY A 379 33.49 38.94 -3.32
C GLY A 379 32.80 40.24 -2.86
N ARG A 380 32.78 41.31 -3.66
CA ARG A 380 32.00 42.53 -3.38
C ARG A 380 30.55 42.47 -3.90
N ASP A 381 30.26 41.66 -4.91
CA ASP A 381 28.89 41.53 -5.41
C ASP A 381 28.06 40.64 -4.48
N ARG A 382 26.97 41.19 -3.95
CA ARG A 382 26.06 40.45 -3.05
C ARG A 382 25.38 39.31 -3.81
N GLY A 383 25.00 39.52 -5.08
CA GLY A 383 24.28 38.51 -5.88
C GLY A 383 25.11 37.25 -6.13
N LEU A 384 26.39 37.40 -6.50
CA LEU A 384 27.29 36.28 -6.75
C LEU A 384 27.60 35.47 -5.49
N ARG A 385 27.70 36.13 -4.33
CA ARG A 385 27.89 35.46 -3.04
C ARG A 385 26.69 34.63 -2.62
N GLU A 386 25.47 35.12 -2.90
CA GLU A 386 24.25 34.36 -2.61
C GLU A 386 24.11 33.15 -3.55
N VAL A 387 24.40 33.30 -4.83
CA VAL A 387 24.37 32.17 -5.78
C VAL A 387 25.42 31.12 -5.40
N ALA A 388 26.66 31.52 -5.10
CA ALA A 388 27.71 30.61 -4.67
C ALA A 388 27.35 29.89 -3.37
N TRP A 389 26.72 30.59 -2.42
CA TRP A 389 26.23 29.95 -1.20
C TRP A 389 25.10 28.96 -1.47
N LEU A 390 24.11 29.31 -2.30
CA LEU A 390 23.00 28.41 -2.65
C LEU A 390 23.49 27.14 -3.34
N LEU A 391 24.49 27.23 -4.21
CA LEU A 391 25.10 26.07 -4.89
C LEU A 391 25.74 25.09 -3.91
N VAL A 392 26.22 25.55 -2.75
CA VAL A 392 26.79 24.69 -1.70
C VAL A 392 25.73 24.27 -0.68
N ALA A 393 24.87 25.19 -0.27
CA ALA A 393 23.87 24.97 0.77
C ALA A 393 22.75 24.05 0.32
N LEU A 394 22.36 24.10 -0.96
CA LEU A 394 21.27 23.28 -1.49
C LEU A 394 21.61 21.77 -1.52
N PRO A 395 22.78 21.33 -2.01
CA PRO A 395 23.20 19.93 -1.88
C PRO A 395 23.31 19.46 -0.43
N VAL A 396 23.87 20.30 0.46
CA VAL A 396 23.99 19.99 1.90
C VAL A 396 22.61 19.83 2.53
N TYR A 397 21.66 20.72 2.20
CA TYR A 397 20.27 20.63 2.62
C TYR A 397 19.63 19.32 2.16
N LEU A 398 19.74 18.97 0.88
CA LEU A 398 19.17 17.74 0.33
C LEU A 398 19.78 16.50 0.98
N ALA A 399 21.09 16.51 1.23
CA ALA A 399 21.80 15.43 1.91
C ALA A 399 21.44 15.29 3.40
N ALA A 400 20.97 16.36 4.04
CA ALA A 400 20.54 16.34 5.44
C ALA A 400 19.12 15.78 5.63
N ILE A 401 18.24 15.86 4.61
CA ILE A 401 16.84 15.40 4.69
C ILE A 401 16.69 13.94 5.12
N PRO A 402 17.47 12.96 4.60
CA PRO A 402 17.37 11.56 5.05
C PRO A 402 17.70 11.37 6.52
N TRP A 403 18.52 12.24 7.11
CA TRP A 403 19.00 12.12 8.49
C TRP A 403 18.12 12.87 9.48
N LEU A 404 17.79 14.12 9.16
CA LEU A 404 17.07 15.04 10.04
C LEU A 404 15.57 15.09 9.77
N GLY A 405 15.13 14.58 8.61
CA GLY A 405 13.78 14.79 8.11
C GLY A 405 13.64 16.15 7.43
N PHE A 406 12.55 16.30 6.67
CA PHE A 406 12.33 17.47 5.83
C PHE A 406 12.12 18.75 6.63
N LEU A 407 11.28 18.75 7.66
CA LEU A 407 10.95 19.96 8.41
C LEU A 407 12.18 20.55 9.14
N PRO A 408 12.99 19.75 9.88
CA PRO A 408 14.18 20.30 10.55
C PRO A 408 15.26 20.76 9.56
N ALA A 409 15.51 19.99 8.50
CA ALA A 409 16.48 20.38 7.47
C ALA A 409 16.05 21.69 6.77
N SER A 410 14.76 21.82 6.46
CA SER A 410 14.22 23.01 5.79
C SER A 410 14.20 24.22 6.72
N PHE A 411 14.06 24.02 8.03
CA PHE A 411 14.15 25.10 9.01
C PHE A 411 15.55 25.70 9.06
N VAL A 412 16.58 24.85 9.16
CA VAL A 412 17.97 25.30 9.18
C VAL A 412 18.31 26.03 7.88
N PHE A 413 17.90 25.47 6.73
CA PHE A 413 18.13 26.08 5.42
C PHE A 413 17.43 27.44 5.29
N ALA A 414 16.13 27.52 5.58
CA ALA A 414 15.35 28.74 5.47
C ALA A 414 15.84 29.83 6.45
N ALA A 415 16.11 29.47 7.71
CA ALA A 415 16.64 30.41 8.70
C ALA A 415 18.03 30.94 8.29
N GLY A 416 18.90 30.07 7.76
CA GLY A 416 20.21 30.44 7.21
C GLY A 416 20.10 31.41 6.03
N MET A 417 19.15 31.17 5.13
CA MET A 417 18.86 32.06 4.01
C MET A 417 18.35 33.44 4.48
N MET A 418 17.37 33.47 5.39
CA MET A 418 16.84 34.71 5.97
C MET A 418 17.92 35.52 6.70
N ARG A 419 18.83 34.83 7.40
CA ARG A 419 19.96 35.47 8.08
C ARG A 419 20.92 36.17 7.11
N ARG A 420 21.13 35.59 5.93
CA ARG A 420 21.94 36.20 4.84
C ARG A 420 21.24 37.38 4.16
N MET A 421 19.91 37.35 4.09
CA MET A 421 19.12 38.49 3.63
C MET A 421 19.18 39.68 4.59
N GLY A 422 19.72 39.51 5.80
CA GLY A 422 19.99 40.57 6.77
C GLY A 422 19.05 40.57 7.97
N LEU A 423 18.18 39.56 8.09
CA LEU A 423 17.32 39.43 9.26
C LEU A 423 18.13 39.03 10.50
N ARG A 424 17.71 39.53 11.67
CA ARG A 424 18.21 39.05 12.97
C ARG A 424 17.80 37.59 13.15
N TRP A 425 18.59 36.81 13.89
CA TRP A 425 18.36 35.37 14.08
C TRP A 425 16.96 35.03 14.61
N THR A 426 16.42 35.84 15.54
CA THR A 426 15.07 35.65 16.08
C THR A 426 13.99 35.84 15.01
N SER A 427 14.09 36.90 14.21
CA SER A 427 13.18 37.16 13.09
C SER A 427 13.33 36.11 11.99
N ALA A 428 14.56 35.71 11.66
CA ALA A 428 14.85 34.68 10.66
C ALA A 428 14.25 33.33 11.05
N ALA A 429 14.38 32.92 12.32
CA ALA A 429 13.77 31.71 12.86
C ALA A 429 12.23 31.79 12.84
N GLY A 430 11.65 32.93 13.24
CA GLY A 430 10.20 33.13 13.22
C GLY A 430 9.60 33.04 11.81
N VAL A 431 10.24 33.69 10.83
CA VAL A 431 9.81 33.63 9.42
C VAL A 431 9.96 32.22 8.85
N ALA A 432 11.07 31.53 9.15
CA ALA A 432 11.29 30.15 8.72
C ALA A 432 10.24 29.19 9.31
N ALA A 433 9.91 29.35 10.60
CA ALA A 433 8.87 28.55 11.25
C ALA A 433 7.48 28.79 10.62
N GLY A 434 7.11 30.05 10.37
CA GLY A 434 5.85 30.40 9.72
C GLY A 434 5.74 29.85 8.30
N LEU A 435 6.81 29.95 7.51
CA LEU A 435 6.86 29.38 6.16
C LEU A 435 6.70 27.86 6.17
N LEU A 436 7.37 27.18 7.11
CA LEU A 436 7.27 25.72 7.24
C LEU A 436 5.91 25.26 7.73
N LEU A 437 5.28 26.00 8.63
CA LEU A 437 3.92 25.74 9.04
C LEU A 437 2.95 25.86 7.85
N ALA A 438 3.08 26.91 7.04
CA ALA A 438 2.27 27.08 5.84
C ALA A 438 2.48 25.94 4.83
N VAL A 439 3.74 25.54 4.60
CA VAL A 439 4.10 24.39 3.76
C VAL A 439 3.50 23.09 4.31
N TYR A 440 3.58 22.87 5.62
CA TYR A 440 3.01 21.69 6.26
C TYR A 440 1.50 21.64 6.11
N LEU A 441 0.80 22.75 6.41
CA LEU A 441 -0.64 22.85 6.27
C LEU A 441 -1.09 22.65 4.81
N LEU A 442 -0.39 23.26 3.86
CA LEU A 442 -0.75 23.12 2.46
C LEU A 442 -0.45 21.71 1.93
N PHE A 443 0.76 21.18 2.12
CA PHE A 443 1.14 19.93 1.46
C PHE A 443 0.75 18.68 2.24
N VAL A 444 0.91 18.68 3.56
CA VAL A 444 0.59 17.50 4.38
C VAL A 444 -0.90 17.45 4.70
N VAL A 445 -1.50 18.57 5.10
CA VAL A 445 -2.91 18.59 5.50
C VAL A 445 -3.83 18.69 4.29
N GLN A 446 -3.63 19.66 3.39
CA GLN A 446 -4.52 19.87 2.24
C GLN A 446 -4.25 18.88 1.10
N PHE A 447 -3.00 18.71 0.66
CA PHE A 447 -2.65 17.83 -0.46
C PHE A 447 -2.29 16.39 -0.10
N ARG A 448 -2.31 16.03 1.20
CA ARG A 448 -2.00 14.67 1.70
C ARG A 448 -0.65 14.11 1.21
N VAL A 449 0.31 14.99 0.92
CA VAL A 449 1.66 14.61 0.51
C VAL A 449 2.46 14.22 1.75
N VAL A 450 3.01 13.00 1.75
CA VAL A 450 3.90 12.54 2.81
C VAL A 450 5.23 13.27 2.68
N LEU A 451 5.74 13.90 3.75
CA LEU A 451 7.07 14.49 3.74
C LEU A 451 8.13 13.48 4.26
N PRO A 452 9.39 13.56 3.82
CA PRO A 452 10.45 12.70 4.32
C PRO A 452 10.64 12.92 5.83
N THR A 453 10.54 11.85 6.61
CA THR A 453 10.78 11.85 8.06
C THR A 453 12.10 11.16 8.37
N SER A 454 12.77 11.63 9.41
CA SER A 454 14.01 11.03 9.89
C SER A 454 13.77 9.62 10.45
N PRO A 455 14.74 8.69 10.33
CA PRO A 455 14.73 7.40 11.00
C PRO A 455 14.53 7.50 12.52
N TRP A 456 15.02 8.57 13.15
CA TRP A 456 14.93 8.80 14.60
C TRP A 456 13.51 9.06 15.09
N TRP A 457 12.60 9.50 14.19
CA TRP A 457 11.19 9.75 14.49
C TRP A 457 10.31 8.50 14.28
N ARG A 458 10.93 7.36 13.93
CA ARG A 458 10.27 6.07 13.70
C ARG A 458 10.62 5.03 14.78
N LEU A 459 11.35 5.45 15.82
CA LEU A 459 11.53 4.74 17.09
C LEU A 459 10.41 5.18 18.05
#